data_AF-A0A7X1HQM4-F1
#
_entry.id   AF-A0A7X1HQM4-F1
#
_cell.length_a   1.000
_cell.length_b   1.000
_cell.length_c   1.000
_cell.angle_alpha   90.00
_cell.angle_beta   90.00
_cell.angle_gamma   90.00
#
_symmetry.space_group_name_H-M   'P 1'
#
loop_
_entity.id
_entity.type
_entity.pdbx_description
1 polymer ?
#
loop_
_entity_poly.entity_id
_entity_poly.type
_entity_poly.pdbx_seq_one_letter_code
_entity_poly.pdbx_strand_id
1 'polypeptide(L)'
;MINYKNFFSKLIENIKNIKNIKNINDLKKEQIRTFSLILSILFTAWELYTSNTINSSREFIVSSFIMIISMFFIIYPFIYFFRPKLKIFLSNHTIFSIFLILYFILLIPILGGIDYIFLNIFLGSFIIKFLHIISILVSMSLIIIIVSKQFIMLINKKRQIKGLDILTTFLTYITLGLAFGSFYYILNLMAQNNLFIGVDKPSTFNLENFLNHLYISLGSLTTVGSGSISPLNAYIRLLCVLETILGIFLTSFSLGFIFSALGATLPPTSQEENTTDVQITTNIPTKKFPLFWGTIDFLKKIKSDLDDIENTSTN
;
A
#
# COMPACT_ATOMS: atom_id res chain seq x y z
N MET A 1 -24.29 9.65 -22.79
CA MET A 1 -25.50 9.79 -21.95
C MET A 1 -25.69 8.47 -21.21
N ILE A 2 -25.29 8.40 -19.92
CA ILE A 2 -25.39 7.16 -19.14
C ILE A 2 -26.87 6.86 -18.94
N ASN A 3 -27.35 5.69 -19.38
CA ASN A 3 -28.75 5.31 -19.25
C ASN A 3 -29.03 4.93 -17.78
N TYR A 4 -29.38 5.93 -16.96
CA TYR A 4 -29.58 5.80 -15.52
C TYR A 4 -30.56 4.68 -15.15
N LYS A 5 -31.59 4.45 -15.97
CA LYS A 5 -32.56 3.37 -15.79
C LYS A 5 -31.91 1.99 -15.80
N ASN A 6 -30.89 1.81 -16.66
CA ASN A 6 -30.15 0.55 -16.81
C ASN A 6 -29.09 0.35 -15.71
N PHE A 7 -28.58 1.44 -15.11
CA PHE A 7 -27.69 1.37 -13.96
C PHE A 7 -28.45 0.97 -12.69
N PHE A 8 -29.59 1.61 -12.41
CA PHE A 8 -30.41 1.30 -11.24
C PHE A 8 -31.03 -0.10 -11.31
N SER A 9 -31.47 -0.56 -12.50
CA SER A 9 -31.96 -1.94 -12.65
C SER A 9 -30.88 -2.97 -12.34
N LYS A 10 -29.66 -2.80 -12.90
CA LYS A 10 -28.50 -3.66 -12.59
C LYS A 10 -28.09 -3.61 -11.11
N LEU A 11 -28.20 -2.44 -10.48
CA LEU A 11 -27.89 -2.27 -9.06
C LEU A 11 -28.89 -3.05 -8.18
N ILE A 12 -30.18 -2.97 -8.48
CA ILE A 12 -31.25 -3.72 -7.78
C ILE A 12 -31.09 -5.23 -7.98
N GLU A 13 -30.76 -5.65 -9.20
CA GLU A 13 -30.50 -7.06 -9.53
C GLU A 13 -29.28 -7.60 -8.75
N ASN A 14 -28.18 -6.82 -8.70
CA ASN A 14 -27.01 -7.17 -7.90
C ASN A 14 -27.33 -7.23 -6.40
N ILE A 15 -28.14 -6.33 -5.86
CA ILE A 15 -28.59 -6.36 -4.45
C ILE A 15 -29.37 -7.63 -4.14
N LYS A 16 -30.30 -8.03 -5.02
CA LYS A 16 -31.06 -9.28 -4.86
C LYS A 16 -30.14 -10.50 -4.86
N ASN A 17 -29.15 -10.52 -5.74
CA ASN A 17 -28.20 -11.61 -5.84
C ASN A 17 -27.24 -11.70 -4.63
N ILE A 18 -26.90 -10.56 -4.00
CA ILE A 18 -26.07 -10.53 -2.79
C ILE A 18 -26.72 -11.30 -1.62
N LYS A 19 -28.05 -11.28 -1.51
CA LYS A 19 -28.79 -11.95 -0.42
C LYS A 19 -28.62 -13.48 -0.42
N ASN A 20 -28.26 -14.08 -1.56
CA ASN A 20 -28.09 -15.52 -1.73
C ASN A 20 -26.64 -16.00 -1.57
N ILE A 21 -25.69 -15.10 -1.30
CA ILE A 21 -24.26 -15.44 -1.21
C ILE A 21 -23.92 -15.86 0.23
N LYS A 22 -23.45 -17.10 0.40
CA LYS A 22 -23.04 -17.65 1.70
C LYS A 22 -21.63 -17.22 2.14
N ASN A 23 -20.75 -16.84 1.22
CA ASN A 23 -19.36 -16.50 1.52
C ASN A 23 -18.88 -15.27 0.72
N ILE A 24 -18.18 -14.33 1.38
CA ILE A 24 -17.59 -13.13 0.76
C ILE A 24 -16.62 -13.47 -0.39
N ASN A 25 -16.04 -14.68 -0.34
CA ASN A 25 -15.10 -15.15 -1.35
C ASN A 25 -15.73 -15.40 -2.73
N ASP A 26 -17.06 -15.57 -2.81
CA ASP A 26 -17.77 -15.94 -4.05
C ASP A 26 -18.38 -14.72 -4.78
N LEU A 27 -18.24 -13.53 -4.20
CA LEU A 27 -18.76 -12.29 -4.78
C LEU A 27 -18.05 -11.99 -6.13
N LYS A 28 -18.80 -11.67 -7.19
CA LYS A 28 -18.22 -11.19 -8.45
C LYS A 28 -17.72 -9.74 -8.32
N LYS A 29 -16.79 -9.32 -9.17
CA LYS A 29 -16.25 -7.95 -9.19
C LYS A 29 -17.34 -6.86 -9.22
N GLU A 30 -18.37 -7.05 -10.03
CA GLU A 30 -19.50 -6.11 -10.11
C GLU A 30 -20.33 -6.05 -8.81
N GLN A 31 -20.47 -7.19 -8.12
CA GLN A 31 -21.17 -7.26 -6.85
C GLN A 31 -20.36 -6.59 -5.73
N ILE A 32 -19.03 -6.73 -5.72
CA ILE A 32 -18.15 -6.01 -4.78
C ILE A 32 -18.25 -4.50 -5.00
N ARG A 33 -18.21 -4.05 -6.27
CA ARG A 33 -18.37 -2.63 -6.59
C ARG A 33 -19.70 -2.11 -6.05
N THR A 34 -20.78 -2.84 -6.31
CA THR A 34 -22.12 -2.48 -5.83
C THR A 34 -22.18 -2.46 -4.30
N PHE A 35 -21.62 -3.47 -3.64
CA PHE A 35 -21.57 -3.59 -2.19
C PHE A 35 -20.76 -2.47 -1.54
N SER A 36 -19.58 -2.14 -2.08
CA SER A 36 -18.75 -1.04 -1.58
C SER A 36 -19.41 0.33 -1.72
N LEU A 37 -20.21 0.53 -2.78
CA LEU A 37 -20.98 1.75 -2.99
C LEU A 37 -22.15 1.83 -2.01
N ILE A 38 -22.88 0.73 -1.78
CA ILE A 38 -23.94 0.68 -0.78
C ILE A 38 -23.36 0.96 0.61
N LEU A 39 -22.21 0.36 0.93
CA LEU A 39 -21.57 0.53 2.22
C LEU A 39 -21.09 1.97 2.42
N SER A 40 -20.54 2.62 1.38
CA SER A 40 -20.18 4.04 1.47
C SER A 40 -21.39 4.92 1.70
N ILE A 41 -22.50 4.71 0.99
CA ILE A 41 -23.76 5.45 1.22
C ILE A 41 -24.25 5.25 2.66
N LEU A 42 -24.28 4.01 3.15
CA LEU A 42 -24.76 3.71 4.50
C LEU A 42 -23.94 4.40 5.59
N PHE A 43 -22.61 4.36 5.49
CA PHE A 43 -21.74 5.05 6.44
C PHE A 43 -21.91 6.56 6.38
N THR A 44 -22.03 7.13 5.18
CA THR A 44 -22.28 8.57 5.06
C THR A 44 -23.65 8.97 5.63
N ALA A 45 -24.70 8.17 5.42
CA ALA A 45 -26.01 8.41 6.01
C ALA A 45 -25.98 8.30 7.55
N TRP A 46 -25.21 7.35 8.08
CA TRP A 46 -24.97 7.23 9.51
C TRP A 46 -24.29 8.47 10.09
N GLU A 47 -23.29 9.01 9.41
CA GLU A 47 -22.62 10.23 9.85
C GLU A 47 -23.57 11.42 9.91
N LEU A 48 -24.35 11.60 8.85
CA LEU A 48 -25.35 12.66 8.75
C LEU A 48 -26.41 12.55 9.85
N TYR A 49 -26.79 11.32 10.20
CA TYR A 49 -27.71 11.07 11.31
C TYR A 49 -27.08 11.43 12.66
N THR A 50 -25.84 11.01 12.90
CA THR A 50 -25.14 11.26 14.17
C THR A 50 -24.74 12.73 14.37
N SER A 51 -24.46 13.46 13.29
CA SER A 51 -24.13 14.88 13.38
C SER A 51 -25.35 15.77 13.69
N ASN A 52 -26.58 15.25 13.61
CA ASN A 52 -27.84 15.99 13.83
C ASN A 52 -27.95 17.29 12.98
N THR A 53 -27.13 17.43 11.95
CA THR A 53 -27.06 18.61 11.08
C THR A 53 -27.80 18.30 9.78
N ILE A 54 -29.11 18.55 9.74
CA ILE A 54 -29.85 18.55 8.47
C ILE A 54 -29.88 19.99 7.99
N ASN A 55 -28.88 20.37 7.19
CA ASN A 55 -28.84 21.69 6.55
C ASN A 55 -28.94 21.50 5.04
N SER A 56 -29.94 22.09 4.40
CA SER A 56 -30.17 21.96 2.94
C SER A 56 -29.25 22.86 2.10
N SER A 57 -28.09 23.26 2.65
CA SER A 57 -27.15 24.11 1.92
C SER A 57 -26.49 23.35 0.77
N ARG A 58 -26.16 24.06 -0.30
CA ARG A 58 -25.44 23.48 -1.45
C ARG A 58 -24.11 22.85 -1.03
N GLU A 59 -23.42 23.48 -0.08
CA GLU A 59 -22.12 23.04 0.45
C GLU A 59 -22.24 21.71 1.19
N PHE A 60 -23.31 21.51 1.96
CA PHE A 60 -23.60 20.26 2.66
C PHE A 60 -23.87 19.08 1.72
N ILE A 61 -24.58 19.34 0.61
CA ILE A 61 -24.82 18.31 -0.42
C ILE A 61 -23.50 17.91 -1.08
N VAL A 62 -22.66 18.90 -1.42
CA VAL A 62 -21.35 18.66 -2.05
C VAL A 62 -20.42 17.89 -1.11
N SER A 63 -20.35 18.26 0.18
CA SER A 63 -19.52 17.56 1.16
C SER A 63 -19.96 16.11 1.36
N SER A 64 -21.27 15.86 1.41
CA SER A 64 -21.84 14.50 1.48
C SER A 64 -21.45 13.65 0.26
N PHE A 65 -21.51 14.21 -0.96
CA PHE A 65 -21.07 13.50 -2.16
C PHE A 65 -19.57 13.19 -2.17
N ILE A 66 -18.73 14.16 -1.78
CA ILE A 66 -17.28 13.98 -1.70
C ILE A 66 -16.93 12.87 -0.69
N MET A 67 -17.68 12.80 0.40
CA MET A 67 -17.50 11.77 1.43
C MET A 67 -17.85 10.36 0.91
N ILE A 68 -18.97 10.21 0.18
CA ILE A 68 -19.35 8.93 -0.44
C ILE A 68 -18.24 8.45 -1.39
N ILE A 69 -17.70 9.37 -2.19
CA ILE A 69 -16.62 9.08 -3.13
C ILE A 69 -15.35 8.65 -2.39
N SER A 70 -14.95 9.40 -1.36
CA SER A 70 -13.76 9.11 -0.55
C SER A 70 -13.85 7.74 0.15
N MET A 71 -15.01 7.45 0.74
CA MET A 71 -15.31 6.13 1.31
C MET A 71 -15.22 5.01 0.27
N PHE A 72 -15.80 5.22 -0.91
CA PHE A 72 -15.76 4.22 -1.96
C PHE A 72 -14.32 3.88 -2.39
N PHE A 73 -13.44 4.89 -2.53
CA PHE A 73 -12.04 4.68 -2.90
C PHE A 73 -11.20 3.93 -1.86
N ILE A 74 -11.63 3.87 -0.60
CA ILE A 74 -10.99 3.05 0.44
C ILE A 74 -11.63 1.67 0.52
N ILE A 75 -12.96 1.62 0.63
CA ILE A 75 -13.71 0.40 0.89
C ILE A 75 -13.62 -0.55 -0.30
N TYR A 76 -13.70 -0.04 -1.53
CA TYR A 76 -13.66 -0.88 -2.74
C TYR A 76 -12.36 -1.69 -2.84
N PRO A 77 -11.15 -1.08 -2.86
CA PRO A 77 -9.92 -1.86 -2.90
C PRO A 77 -9.74 -2.70 -1.64
N PHE A 78 -10.17 -2.23 -0.47
CA PHE A 78 -10.10 -3.01 0.76
C PHE A 78 -10.85 -4.34 0.65
N ILE A 79 -12.15 -4.31 0.31
CA ILE A 79 -12.98 -5.51 0.18
C ILE A 79 -12.50 -6.39 -0.98
N TYR A 80 -12.07 -5.78 -2.09
CA TYR A 80 -11.56 -6.50 -3.24
C TYR A 80 -10.31 -7.32 -2.87
N PHE A 81 -9.32 -6.70 -2.21
CA PHE A 81 -8.02 -7.33 -1.95
C PHE A 81 -7.98 -8.23 -0.70
N PHE A 82 -8.93 -8.11 0.23
CA PHE A 82 -8.95 -8.96 1.44
C PHE A 82 -9.37 -10.42 1.18
N ARG A 83 -9.59 -10.81 -0.08
CA ARG A 83 -9.89 -12.19 -0.45
C ARG A 83 -8.66 -13.09 -0.28
N PRO A 84 -8.81 -14.30 0.26
CA PRO A 84 -7.69 -15.23 0.45
C PRO A 84 -6.99 -15.59 -0.88
N LYS A 85 -7.76 -15.76 -1.97
CA LYS A 85 -7.20 -15.99 -3.32
C LYS A 85 -6.35 -14.82 -3.79
N LEU A 86 -6.80 -13.57 -3.57
CA LEU A 86 -6.05 -12.38 -3.94
C LEU A 86 -4.87 -12.10 -3.01
N LYS A 87 -4.91 -12.53 -1.74
CA LYS A 87 -3.75 -12.46 -0.84
C LYS A 87 -2.57 -13.29 -1.39
N ILE A 88 -2.85 -14.47 -1.95
CA ILE A 88 -1.86 -15.31 -2.62
C ILE A 88 -1.33 -14.61 -3.88
N PHE A 89 -2.22 -13.99 -4.66
CA PHE A 89 -1.85 -13.19 -5.83
C PHE A 89 -0.94 -12.00 -5.49
N LEU A 90 -1.33 -11.17 -4.52
CA LEU A 90 -0.56 -10.02 -4.04
C LEU A 90 0.83 -10.43 -3.57
N SER A 91 0.91 -11.57 -2.88
CA SER A 91 2.19 -12.17 -2.55
C SER A 91 2.98 -12.47 -3.82
N ASN A 92 2.41 -13.10 -4.84
CA ASN A 92 3.11 -13.44 -6.10
C ASN A 92 3.52 -12.22 -6.94
N HIS A 93 2.76 -11.13 -6.89
CA HIS A 93 3.04 -9.89 -7.61
C HIS A 93 3.48 -8.78 -6.65
N THR A 94 4.70 -8.89 -6.12
CA THR A 94 5.25 -7.94 -5.13
C THR A 94 5.23 -6.48 -5.59
N ILE A 95 5.60 -6.20 -6.85
CA ILE A 95 5.58 -4.84 -7.42
C ILE A 95 4.17 -4.25 -7.40
N PHE A 96 3.16 -5.05 -7.75
CA PHE A 96 1.76 -4.60 -7.73
C PHE A 96 1.33 -4.27 -6.29
N SER A 97 1.70 -5.11 -5.33
CA SER A 97 1.44 -4.86 -3.90
C SER A 97 2.13 -3.60 -3.38
N ILE A 98 3.35 -3.29 -3.84
CA ILE A 98 4.07 -2.05 -3.52
C ILE A 98 3.29 -0.83 -4.03
N PHE A 99 2.82 -0.86 -5.28
CA PHE A 99 1.98 0.21 -5.82
C PHE A 99 0.66 0.36 -5.04
N LEU A 100 0.08 -0.75 -4.59
CA LEU A 100 -1.13 -0.72 -3.76
C LEU A 100 -0.87 -0.09 -2.39
N ILE A 101 0.27 -0.39 -1.76
CA ILE A 101 0.69 0.25 -0.50
C ILE A 101 0.85 1.76 -0.72
N LEU A 102 1.58 2.17 -1.77
CA LEU A 102 1.76 3.58 -2.11
C LEU A 102 0.42 4.28 -2.37
N TYR A 103 -0.52 3.61 -3.02
CA TYR A 103 -1.88 4.12 -3.22
C TYR A 103 -2.56 4.44 -1.89
N PHE A 104 -2.55 3.51 -0.92
CA PHE A 104 -3.17 3.75 0.40
C PHE A 104 -2.45 4.82 1.21
N ILE A 105 -1.13 4.92 1.11
CA ILE A 105 -0.35 5.96 1.80
C ILE A 105 -0.64 7.34 1.19
N LEU A 106 -0.69 7.46 -0.14
CA LEU A 106 -0.99 8.72 -0.82
C LEU A 106 -2.43 9.19 -0.55
N LEU A 107 -3.33 8.24 -0.32
CA LEU A 107 -4.71 8.52 0.01
C LEU A 107 -4.86 9.23 1.36
N ILE A 108 -3.92 9.05 2.30
CA ILE A 108 -3.91 9.74 3.59
C ILE A 108 -3.89 11.27 3.42
N PRO A 109 -2.86 11.92 2.82
CA PRO A 109 -2.87 13.37 2.68
C PRO A 109 -4.01 13.90 1.80
N ILE A 110 -4.48 13.12 0.83
CA ILE A 110 -5.62 13.49 0.00
C ILE A 110 -6.89 13.59 0.86
N LEU A 111 -7.18 12.59 1.69
CA LEU A 111 -8.32 12.61 2.61
C LEU A 111 -8.22 13.75 3.62
N GLY A 112 -7.03 13.99 4.14
CA GLY A 112 -6.77 15.06 5.07
C GLY A 112 -7.01 16.45 4.47
N GLY A 113 -6.61 16.66 3.22
CA GLY A 113 -6.92 17.90 2.48
C GLY A 113 -8.41 18.07 2.22
N ILE A 114 -9.11 16.98 1.88
CA ILE A 114 -10.57 16.99 1.69
C ILE A 114 -11.29 17.37 3.00
N ASP A 115 -10.83 16.83 4.13
CA ASP A 115 -11.39 17.14 5.45
C ASP A 115 -11.32 18.64 5.76
N TYR A 116 -10.13 19.20 5.60
CA TYR A 116 -9.86 20.60 5.87
C TYR A 116 -10.73 21.55 5.02
N ILE A 117 -10.93 21.23 3.74
CA ILE A 117 -11.65 22.11 2.80
C ILE A 117 -13.17 21.96 2.92
N PHE A 118 -13.69 20.75 3.12
CA PHE A 118 -15.12 20.46 2.92
C PHE A 118 -15.84 19.90 4.14
N LEU A 119 -15.21 19.05 4.94
CA LEU A 119 -15.93 18.21 5.90
C LEU A 119 -15.94 18.80 7.30
N ASN A 120 -14.82 19.38 7.78
CA ASN A 120 -14.72 19.95 9.13
C ASN A 120 -15.69 21.14 9.38
N ILE A 121 -16.25 21.72 8.32
CA ILE A 121 -17.23 22.82 8.40
C ILE A 121 -18.66 22.31 8.63
N PHE A 122 -18.97 21.06 8.24
CA PHE A 122 -20.36 20.59 8.10
C PHE A 122 -20.66 19.19 8.67
N LEU A 123 -19.66 18.32 8.81
CA LEU A 123 -19.80 16.95 9.31
C LEU A 123 -18.77 16.65 10.40
N GLY A 124 -19.02 15.62 11.21
CA GLY A 124 -18.10 15.19 12.24
C GLY A 124 -16.76 14.74 11.65
N SER A 125 -15.65 14.95 12.37
CA SER A 125 -14.32 14.46 11.94
C SER A 125 -14.10 12.97 12.18
N PHE A 126 -15.13 12.22 12.60
CA PHE A 126 -14.98 10.84 13.08
C PHE A 126 -14.68 9.86 11.95
N ILE A 127 -15.47 9.89 10.88
CA ILE A 127 -15.33 8.93 9.78
C ILE A 127 -14.00 9.13 9.05
N ILE A 128 -13.53 10.35 8.92
CA ILE A 128 -12.25 10.62 8.24
C ILE A 128 -11.09 10.08 9.05
N LYS A 129 -11.09 10.29 10.38
CA LYS A 129 -10.12 9.65 11.29
C LYS A 129 -10.16 8.13 11.14
N PHE A 130 -11.35 7.54 11.08
CA PHE A 130 -11.54 6.11 10.86
C PHE A 130 -10.99 5.63 9.50
N LEU A 131 -11.22 6.39 8.44
CA LEU A 131 -10.71 6.12 7.09
C LEU A 131 -9.17 6.18 7.01
N HIS A 132 -8.54 7.14 7.71
CA HIS A 132 -7.09 7.18 7.84
C HIS A 132 -6.56 5.93 8.55
N ILE A 133 -7.19 5.52 9.65
CA ILE A 133 -6.80 4.31 10.40
C ILE A 133 -6.89 3.08 9.49
N ILE A 134 -8.00 2.90 8.76
CA ILE A 134 -8.15 1.78 7.82
C ILE A 134 -7.04 1.80 6.77
N SER A 135 -6.80 2.95 6.14
CA SER A 135 -5.78 3.06 5.08
C SER A 135 -4.39 2.65 5.58
N ILE A 136 -4.03 3.05 6.80
CA ILE A 136 -2.76 2.70 7.43
C ILE A 136 -2.71 1.21 7.80
N LEU A 137 -3.76 0.67 8.41
CA LEU A 137 -3.82 -0.77 8.77
C LEU A 137 -3.69 -1.65 7.53
N VAL A 138 -4.34 -1.27 6.43
CA VAL A 138 -4.22 -1.98 5.15
C VAL A 138 -2.78 -1.92 4.64
N SER A 139 -2.17 -0.73 4.62
CA SER A 139 -0.77 -0.56 4.19
C SER A 139 0.20 -1.43 5.00
N MET A 140 0.03 -1.47 6.33
CA MET A 140 0.83 -2.29 7.23
C MET A 140 0.64 -3.79 6.99
N SER A 141 -0.61 -4.23 6.81
CA SER A 141 -0.90 -5.64 6.52
C SER A 141 -0.26 -6.12 5.22
N LEU A 142 -0.26 -5.28 4.18
CA LEU A 142 0.36 -5.57 2.89
C LEU A 142 1.90 -5.66 3.01
N ILE A 143 2.51 -4.75 3.77
CA ILE A 143 3.95 -4.78 4.04
C ILE A 143 4.35 -6.08 4.74
N ILE A 144 3.61 -6.48 5.77
CA ILE A 144 3.88 -7.73 6.49
C ILE A 144 3.83 -8.92 5.52
N ILE A 145 2.86 -8.96 4.60
CA ILE A 145 2.75 -10.02 3.58
C ILE A 145 3.98 -10.03 2.66
N ILE A 146 4.43 -8.87 2.17
CA ILE A 146 5.57 -8.75 1.25
C ILE A 146 6.87 -9.18 1.96
N VAL A 147 7.14 -8.63 3.14
CA VAL A 147 8.36 -8.92 3.92
C VAL A 147 8.41 -10.40 4.30
N SER A 148 7.29 -10.97 4.78
CA SER A 148 7.20 -12.39 5.13
C SER A 148 7.47 -13.28 3.92
N LYS A 149 6.97 -12.92 2.74
CA LYS A 149 7.23 -13.70 1.52
C LYS A 149 8.70 -13.63 1.10
N GLN A 150 9.31 -12.45 1.14
CA GLN A 150 10.74 -12.29 0.83
C GLN A 150 11.59 -13.19 1.75
N PHE A 151 11.22 -13.26 3.04
CA PHE A 151 11.86 -14.14 4.00
C PHE A 151 11.69 -15.64 3.67
N ILE A 152 10.46 -16.07 3.37
CA ILE A 152 10.16 -17.46 3.00
C ILE A 152 10.89 -17.87 1.71
N MET A 153 10.97 -16.96 0.73
CA MET A 153 11.67 -17.21 -0.53
C MET A 153 13.17 -17.46 -0.31
N LEU A 154 13.77 -16.73 0.63
CA LEU A 154 15.18 -16.86 0.99
C LEU A 154 15.49 -18.20 1.65
N ILE A 155 14.73 -18.56 2.71
CA ILE A 155 14.94 -19.81 3.46
C ILE A 155 14.87 -21.01 2.52
N ASN A 156 13.93 -20.98 1.58
CA ASN A 156 13.69 -22.11 0.69
C ASN A 156 14.73 -22.25 -0.44
N LYS A 157 15.69 -21.30 -0.62
CA LYS A 157 16.73 -21.33 -1.69
C LYS A 157 16.22 -21.65 -3.10
N LYS A 158 14.94 -21.38 -3.40
CA LYS A 158 14.24 -21.95 -4.57
C LYS A 158 14.58 -21.29 -5.91
N ARG A 159 15.40 -20.23 -5.97
CA ARG A 159 15.56 -19.44 -7.19
C ARG A 159 16.89 -18.68 -7.27
N GLN A 160 17.46 -18.59 -8.48
CA GLN A 160 18.52 -17.65 -8.83
C GLN A 160 17.98 -16.21 -8.78
N ILE A 161 18.67 -15.36 -8.01
CA ILE A 161 18.33 -13.96 -7.79
C ILE A 161 18.43 -13.20 -9.13
N LYS A 162 17.35 -12.49 -9.49
CA LYS A 162 17.29 -11.64 -10.69
C LYS A 162 17.44 -10.18 -10.29
N GLY A 163 17.91 -9.32 -11.20
CA GLY A 163 18.01 -7.88 -10.94
C GLY A 163 16.69 -7.21 -10.53
N LEU A 164 15.55 -7.76 -10.97
CA LEU A 164 14.23 -7.31 -10.54
C LEU A 164 14.03 -7.48 -9.01
N ASP A 165 14.63 -8.51 -8.41
CA ASP A 165 14.48 -8.81 -7.00
C ASP A 165 15.17 -7.71 -6.14
N ILE A 166 16.32 -7.19 -6.61
CA ILE A 166 17.02 -6.04 -6.01
C ILE A 166 16.11 -4.80 -6.00
N LEU A 167 15.52 -4.47 -7.16
CA LEU A 167 14.59 -3.34 -7.27
C LEU A 167 13.38 -3.51 -6.35
N THR A 168 12.83 -4.73 -6.24
CA THR A 168 11.69 -4.98 -5.35
C THR A 168 12.05 -4.79 -3.88
N THR A 169 13.23 -5.23 -3.44
CA THR A 169 13.68 -5.05 -2.06
C THR A 169 13.91 -3.58 -1.75
N PHE A 170 14.53 -2.85 -2.66
CA PHE A 170 14.72 -1.39 -2.53
C PHE A 170 13.39 -0.64 -2.42
N LEU A 171 12.43 -0.94 -3.31
CA LEU A 171 11.10 -0.34 -3.25
C LEU A 171 10.35 -0.73 -1.96
N THR A 172 10.49 -1.98 -1.51
CA THR A 172 9.91 -2.45 -0.24
C THR A 172 10.47 -1.64 0.93
N TYR A 173 11.78 -1.38 0.94
CA TYR A 173 12.45 -0.57 1.96
C TYR A 173 11.88 0.86 2.03
N ILE A 174 11.71 1.53 0.89
CA ILE A 174 11.10 2.87 0.86
C ILE A 174 9.66 2.82 1.36
N THR A 175 8.85 1.87 0.88
CA THR A 175 7.45 1.76 1.31
C THR A 175 7.29 1.40 2.78
N LEU A 176 8.24 0.66 3.36
CA LEU A 176 8.28 0.34 4.78
C LEU A 176 8.37 1.62 5.61
N GLY A 177 9.31 2.50 5.28
CA GLY A 177 9.44 3.79 5.94
C GLY A 177 8.18 4.64 5.79
N LEU A 178 7.65 4.75 4.58
CA LEU A 178 6.43 5.54 4.35
C LEU A 178 5.23 5.03 5.19
N ALA A 179 5.08 3.72 5.36
CA ALA A 179 4.02 3.16 6.17
C ALA A 179 4.25 3.38 7.68
N PHE A 180 5.48 3.14 8.19
CA PHE A 180 5.79 3.43 9.59
C PHE A 180 5.61 4.91 9.93
N GLY A 181 6.00 5.82 9.04
CA GLY A 181 5.79 7.25 9.23
C GLY A 181 4.30 7.61 9.28
N SER A 182 3.51 7.01 8.39
CA SER A 182 2.05 7.14 8.42
C SER A 182 1.44 6.59 9.72
N PHE A 183 2.00 5.49 10.24
CA PHE A 183 1.60 4.89 11.50
C PHE A 183 1.97 5.74 12.72
N TYR A 184 3.17 6.33 12.74
CA TYR A 184 3.55 7.30 13.78
C TYR A 184 2.63 8.51 13.81
N TYR A 185 2.27 9.02 12.63
CA TYR A 185 1.35 10.14 12.51
C TYR A 185 -0.01 9.84 13.15
N ILE A 186 -0.63 8.68 12.85
CA ILE A 186 -1.95 8.35 13.41
C ILE A 186 -1.87 8.05 14.91
N LEU A 187 -0.78 7.41 15.37
CA LEU A 187 -0.56 7.20 16.80
C LEU A 187 -0.50 8.53 17.55
N ASN A 188 0.21 9.52 17.00
CA ASN A 188 0.28 10.84 17.63
C ASN A 188 -1.05 11.59 17.57
N LEU A 189 -1.79 11.50 16.44
CA LEU A 189 -3.13 12.06 16.29
C LEU A 189 -4.13 11.49 17.33
N MET A 190 -4.04 10.20 17.63
CA MET A 190 -4.94 9.50 18.56
C MET A 190 -4.50 9.53 20.02
N ALA A 191 -3.23 9.84 20.30
CA ALA A 191 -2.72 9.85 21.66
C ALA A 191 -3.39 10.94 22.50
N GLN A 192 -3.41 10.76 23.83
CA GLN A 192 -3.86 11.82 24.73
C GLN A 192 -2.82 12.95 24.78
N ASN A 193 -1.56 12.58 24.96
CA ASN A 193 -0.41 13.49 25.03
C ASN A 193 0.46 13.36 23.77
N ASN A 194 1.29 14.37 23.51
CA ASN A 194 2.23 14.32 22.39
C ASN A 194 3.23 13.16 22.56
N LEU A 195 3.46 12.41 21.48
CA LEU A 195 4.33 11.22 21.49
C LEU A 195 5.78 11.53 21.10
N PHE A 196 6.05 12.69 20.50
CA PHE A 196 7.36 13.07 19.98
C PHE A 196 7.77 14.47 20.48
N ILE A 197 9.05 14.66 20.76
CA ILE A 197 9.67 15.98 20.93
C ILE A 197 9.97 16.56 19.56
N GLY A 198 9.77 17.87 19.36
CA GLY A 198 10.13 18.57 18.12
C GLY A 198 9.08 18.50 17.02
N VAL A 199 7.96 17.81 17.26
CA VAL A 199 6.77 17.82 16.39
C VAL A 199 5.55 17.93 17.27
N ASP A 200 4.68 18.88 16.98
CA ASP A 200 3.46 19.06 17.75
C ASP A 200 2.44 17.97 17.46
N LYS A 201 1.67 17.62 18.49
CA LYS A 201 0.54 16.71 18.35
C LYS A 201 -0.50 17.34 17.42
N PRO A 202 -0.85 16.71 16.28
CA PRO A 202 -1.90 17.23 15.43
C PRO A 202 -3.27 17.08 16.13
N SER A 203 -4.12 18.10 16.06
CA SER A 203 -5.53 18.05 16.45
C SER A 203 -6.44 17.64 15.28
N THR A 204 -6.08 18.09 14.08
CA THR A 204 -6.66 17.77 12.78
C THR A 204 -5.56 17.38 11.79
N PHE A 205 -5.95 16.94 10.59
CA PHE A 205 -4.94 16.65 9.57
C PHE A 205 -4.12 17.89 9.21
N ASN A 206 -2.79 17.74 9.20
CA ASN A 206 -1.84 18.73 8.70
C ASN A 206 -0.76 18.01 7.89
N LEU A 207 -0.59 18.43 6.64
CA LEU A 207 0.38 17.86 5.71
C LEU A 207 1.82 17.99 6.23
N GLU A 208 2.19 19.14 6.80
CA GLU A 208 3.52 19.37 7.36
C GLU A 208 3.80 18.38 8.50
N ASN A 209 2.86 18.24 9.43
CA ASN A 209 2.99 17.25 10.50
C ASN A 209 3.06 15.83 9.95
N PHE A 210 2.27 15.47 8.95
CA PHE A 210 2.36 14.15 8.31
C PHE A 210 3.76 13.92 7.72
N LEU A 211 4.30 14.88 6.98
CA LEU A 211 5.65 14.81 6.42
C LEU A 211 6.74 14.73 7.49
N ASN A 212 6.59 15.43 8.61
CA ASN A 212 7.50 15.33 9.75
C ASN A 212 7.52 13.90 10.33
N HIS A 213 6.38 13.21 10.40
CA HIS A 213 6.36 11.82 10.86
C HIS A 213 6.94 10.84 9.83
N LEU A 214 6.80 11.11 8.51
CA LEU A 214 7.52 10.38 7.47
C LEU A 214 9.04 10.56 7.60
N TYR A 215 9.48 11.78 7.88
CA TYR A 215 10.88 12.10 8.11
C TYR A 215 11.46 11.35 9.31
N ILE A 216 10.74 11.29 10.44
CA ILE A 216 11.14 10.49 11.62
C ILE A 216 11.38 9.03 11.23
N SER A 217 10.41 8.42 10.56
CA SER A 217 10.48 7.03 10.13
C SER A 217 11.66 6.78 9.20
N LEU A 218 11.82 7.58 8.15
CA LEU A 218 12.93 7.41 7.20
C LEU A 218 14.28 7.62 7.88
N GLY A 219 14.39 8.56 8.82
CA GLY A 219 15.59 8.76 9.63
C GLY A 219 15.90 7.58 10.55
N SER A 220 14.89 6.99 11.16
CA SER A 220 14.96 5.78 12.00
C SER A 220 15.36 4.54 11.19
N LEU A 221 14.73 4.36 10.02
CA LEU A 221 14.93 3.24 9.11
C LEU A 221 16.33 3.24 8.47
N THR A 222 16.86 4.42 8.18
CA THR A 222 18.22 4.61 7.61
C THR A 222 19.29 4.72 8.69
N THR A 223 18.93 4.75 9.97
CA THR A 223 19.83 5.00 11.10
C THR A 223 20.56 6.34 11.07
N VAL A 224 20.14 7.28 10.20
CA VAL A 224 20.75 8.61 10.11
C VAL A 224 20.35 9.47 11.31
N GLY A 225 19.07 9.43 11.69
CA GLY A 225 18.52 10.10 12.89
C GLY A 225 18.97 11.55 13.09
N SER A 226 18.13 12.54 12.76
CA SER A 226 18.51 13.95 12.88
C SER A 226 18.72 14.46 14.31
N GLY A 227 18.26 13.71 15.32
CA GLY A 227 18.29 14.11 16.73
C GLY A 227 17.32 15.24 17.10
N SER A 228 16.83 16.01 16.12
CA SER A 228 15.89 17.12 16.32
C SER A 228 14.50 16.67 16.75
N ILE A 229 14.09 15.48 16.31
CA ILE A 229 12.80 14.88 16.64
C ILE A 229 13.04 13.53 17.28
N SER A 230 12.47 13.31 18.47
CA SER A 230 12.69 12.06 19.22
C SER A 230 11.43 11.55 19.92
N PRO A 231 11.25 10.22 20.02
CA PRO A 231 10.10 9.63 20.69
C PRO A 231 10.17 9.80 22.22
N LEU A 232 9.09 10.30 22.83
CA LEU A 232 8.95 10.47 24.28
C LEU A 232 8.58 9.16 24.98
N ASN A 233 7.62 8.45 24.39
CA ASN A 233 7.00 7.30 25.02
C ASN A 233 7.86 6.03 24.84
N ALA A 234 7.97 5.20 25.88
CA ALA A 234 8.68 3.92 25.84
C ALA A 234 8.16 2.98 24.73
N TYR A 235 6.84 2.94 24.49
CA TYR A 235 6.26 2.08 23.45
C TYR A 235 6.64 2.54 22.05
N ILE A 236 6.70 3.86 21.82
CA ILE A 236 7.12 4.41 20.53
C ILE A 236 8.63 4.21 20.33
N ARG A 237 9.44 4.34 21.38
CA ARG A 237 10.86 3.99 21.33
C ARG A 237 11.08 2.54 20.90
N LEU A 238 10.33 1.60 21.49
CA LEU A 238 10.39 0.19 21.10
C LEU A 238 9.98 0.00 19.63
N LEU A 239 8.95 0.70 19.17
CA LEU A 239 8.49 0.64 17.79
C LEU A 239 9.55 1.16 16.80
N CYS A 240 10.23 2.26 17.12
CA CYS A 240 11.36 2.76 16.33
C CYS A 240 12.49 1.74 16.27
N VAL A 241 12.83 1.08 17.38
CA VAL A 241 13.84 0.01 17.38
C VAL A 241 13.44 -1.15 16.47
N LEU A 242 12.18 -1.58 16.51
CA LEU A 242 11.67 -2.65 15.64
C LEU A 242 11.74 -2.24 14.16
N GLU A 243 11.36 -1.00 13.84
CA GLU A 243 11.49 -0.44 12.51
C GLU A 243 12.96 -0.44 12.03
N THR A 244 13.90 0.02 12.86
CA THR A 244 15.32 0.00 12.55
C THR A 244 15.83 -1.42 12.29
N ILE A 245 15.44 -2.41 13.11
CA ILE A 245 15.81 -3.81 12.90
C ILE A 245 15.31 -4.32 11.54
N LEU A 246 14.05 -4.02 11.18
CA LEU A 246 13.50 -4.38 9.87
C LEU A 246 14.24 -3.67 8.72
N GLY A 247 14.65 -2.42 8.92
CA GLY A 247 15.44 -1.65 7.95
C GLY A 247 16.83 -2.25 7.71
N ILE A 248 17.57 -2.57 8.77
CA ILE A 248 18.88 -3.22 8.71
C ILE A 248 18.77 -4.58 8.00
N PHE A 249 17.69 -5.31 8.28
CA PHE A 249 17.45 -6.61 7.66
C PHE A 249 17.20 -6.50 6.15
N LEU A 250 16.33 -5.59 5.71
CA LEU A 250 16.04 -5.38 4.29
C LEU A 250 17.26 -4.85 3.51
N THR A 251 18.05 -3.97 4.11
CA THR A 251 19.29 -3.45 3.49
C THR A 251 20.34 -4.55 3.37
N SER A 252 20.52 -5.36 4.40
CA SER A 252 21.39 -6.54 4.35
C SER A 252 20.96 -7.52 3.25
N PHE A 253 19.66 -7.72 3.05
CA PHE A 253 19.16 -8.53 1.95
C PHE A 253 19.41 -7.93 0.57
N SER A 254 19.21 -6.62 0.42
CA SER A 254 19.50 -5.95 -0.84
C SER A 254 20.97 -6.13 -1.23
N LEU A 255 21.89 -5.97 -0.27
CA LEU A 255 23.32 -6.23 -0.46
C LEU A 255 23.61 -7.69 -0.81
N GLY A 256 23.00 -8.64 -0.09
CA GLY A 256 23.14 -10.07 -0.39
C GLY A 256 22.70 -10.44 -1.81
N PHE A 257 21.62 -9.82 -2.29
CA PHE A 257 21.17 -9.99 -3.68
C PHE A 257 22.13 -9.40 -4.70
N ILE A 258 22.71 -8.21 -4.42
CA ILE A 258 23.72 -7.59 -5.28
C ILE A 258 24.98 -8.47 -5.36
N PHE A 259 25.51 -8.93 -4.23
CA PHE A 259 26.69 -9.80 -4.21
C PHE A 259 26.43 -11.16 -4.87
N SER A 260 25.24 -11.74 -4.68
CA SER A 260 24.89 -12.98 -5.39
C SER A 260 24.78 -12.77 -6.90
N ALA A 261 24.28 -11.63 -7.34
CA ALA A 261 24.20 -11.31 -8.77
C ALA A 261 25.59 -11.08 -9.38
N LEU A 262 26.47 -10.36 -8.68
CA LEU A 262 27.86 -10.12 -9.11
C LEU A 262 28.72 -11.39 -9.05
N GLY A 263 28.59 -12.18 -7.99
CA GLY A 263 29.31 -13.45 -7.83
C GLY A 263 28.95 -14.49 -8.89
N ALA A 264 27.71 -14.48 -9.38
CA ALA A 264 27.29 -15.33 -10.50
C ALA A 264 27.86 -14.90 -11.85
N THR A 265 28.39 -13.67 -11.97
CA THR A 265 29.01 -13.16 -13.20
C THR A 265 30.53 -13.28 -13.24
N LEU A 266 31.17 -13.67 -12.13
CA LEU A 266 32.60 -13.99 -12.13
C LEU A 266 32.79 -15.40 -12.71
N PRO A 267 33.59 -15.57 -13.78
CA PRO A 267 33.94 -16.91 -14.24
C PRO A 267 34.62 -17.67 -13.09
N PRO A 268 34.42 -18.99 -12.96
CA PRO A 268 35.15 -19.77 -11.98
C PRO A 268 36.63 -19.49 -12.21
N THR A 269 37.33 -19.06 -11.16
CA THR A 269 38.76 -18.81 -11.21
C THR A 269 39.42 -20.10 -11.65
N SER A 270 39.80 -20.16 -12.92
CA SER A 270 40.62 -21.24 -13.47
C SER A 270 41.96 -21.14 -12.77
N GLN A 271 42.18 -22.01 -11.79
CA GLN A 271 43.52 -22.48 -11.51
C GLN A 271 43.97 -23.22 -12.77
N GLU A 272 44.69 -22.54 -13.65
CA GLU A 272 45.74 -23.14 -14.47
C GLU A 272 46.54 -22.04 -15.16
N GLU A 273 47.83 -22.06 -14.83
CA GLU A 273 48.87 -21.23 -15.40
C GLU A 273 49.14 -21.67 -16.85
N ASN A 274 49.22 -20.66 -17.71
CA ASN A 274 50.11 -20.54 -18.87
C ASN A 274 49.71 -21.07 -20.27
N THR A 275 49.76 -20.08 -21.17
CA THR A 275 50.11 -20.08 -22.61
C THR A 275 49.08 -20.58 -23.60
N THR A 276 48.35 -19.66 -24.25
CA THR A 276 48.66 -19.17 -25.61
C THR A 276 47.58 -18.20 -26.12
N ASP A 277 48.06 -17.20 -26.86
CA ASP A 277 47.38 -16.17 -27.66
C ASP A 277 45.88 -16.34 -27.95
N VAL A 278 45.05 -15.41 -27.47
CA VAL A 278 43.71 -15.18 -28.00
C VAL A 278 43.43 -13.68 -28.15
N GLN A 279 43.13 -13.31 -29.39
CA GLN A 279 42.82 -11.96 -29.86
C GLN A 279 41.70 -11.30 -29.05
N ILE A 280 41.94 -10.06 -28.62
CA ILE A 280 40.95 -9.21 -27.96
C ILE A 280 39.90 -8.79 -29.00
N THR A 281 38.76 -9.48 -29.01
CA THR A 281 37.53 -8.97 -29.62
C THR A 281 36.67 -8.35 -28.53
N THR A 282 36.66 -7.02 -28.46
CA THR A 282 35.77 -6.26 -27.58
C THR A 282 34.33 -6.32 -28.10
N ASN A 283 33.65 -7.44 -27.87
CA ASN A 283 32.19 -7.49 -27.93
C ASN A 283 31.66 -7.39 -26.50
N ILE A 284 31.54 -6.15 -26.01
CA ILE A 284 30.73 -5.86 -24.84
C ILE A 284 29.26 -6.03 -25.28
N PRO A 285 28.52 -7.05 -24.84
CA PRO A 285 27.10 -7.10 -25.13
C PRO A 285 26.45 -6.02 -24.29
N THR A 286 26.11 -4.88 -24.91
CA THR A 286 25.18 -3.91 -24.33
C THR A 286 23.82 -4.60 -24.20
N LYS A 287 23.62 -5.35 -23.11
CA LYS A 287 22.29 -5.79 -22.68
C LYS A 287 21.51 -4.51 -22.36
N LYS A 288 20.78 -4.02 -23.36
CA LYS A 288 19.76 -2.98 -23.17
C LYS A 288 18.87 -3.42 -22.01
N PHE A 289 18.94 -2.69 -20.90
CA PHE A 289 17.98 -2.82 -19.81
C PHE A 289 16.57 -2.67 -20.41
N PRO A 290 15.72 -3.71 -20.39
CA PRO A 290 14.39 -3.64 -20.96
C PRO A 290 13.46 -2.99 -19.94
N LEU A 291 13.71 -1.73 -19.58
CA LEU A 291 12.95 -1.06 -18.52
C LEU A 291 11.54 -0.65 -19.00
N PHE A 292 11.33 -0.49 -20.32
CA PHE A 292 10.13 0.14 -20.85
C PHE A 292 9.21 -0.75 -21.70
N TRP A 293 9.75 -1.76 -22.41
CA TRP A 293 8.93 -2.68 -23.22
C TRP A 293 8.38 -3.87 -22.41
N GLY A 294 9.05 -4.26 -21.32
CA GLY A 294 8.59 -5.33 -20.42
C GLY A 294 7.40 -4.95 -19.53
N THR A 295 7.06 -3.66 -19.42
CA THR A 295 5.95 -3.18 -18.56
C THR A 295 4.58 -3.55 -19.13
N ILE A 296 4.40 -3.49 -20.45
CA ILE A 296 3.13 -3.84 -21.11
C ILE A 296 2.89 -5.35 -21.01
N ASP A 297 3.91 -6.16 -21.25
CA ASP A 297 3.78 -7.62 -21.14
C ASP A 297 3.65 -8.07 -19.68
N PHE A 298 4.28 -7.36 -18.75
CA PHE A 298 4.07 -7.53 -17.31
C PHE A 298 2.64 -7.18 -16.89
N LEU A 299 2.08 -6.06 -17.36
CA LEU A 299 0.70 -5.67 -17.09
C LEU A 299 -0.31 -6.63 -17.73
N LYS A 300 -0.04 -7.11 -18.95
CA LYS A 300 -0.85 -8.16 -19.59
C LYS A 300 -0.82 -9.46 -18.80
N LYS A 301 0.35 -9.84 -18.27
CA LYS A 301 0.49 -11.03 -17.42
C LYS A 301 -0.27 -10.87 -16.10
N ILE A 302 -0.10 -9.74 -15.41
CA ILE A 302 -0.89 -9.41 -14.21
C ILE A 302 -2.38 -9.52 -14.50
N LYS A 303 -2.83 -8.96 -15.63
CA LYS A 303 -4.24 -9.01 -16.03
C LYS A 303 -4.71 -10.44 -16.27
N SER A 304 -3.94 -11.25 -17.01
CA SER A 304 -4.24 -12.67 -17.26
C SER A 304 -4.34 -13.45 -15.95
N ASP A 305 -3.34 -13.31 -15.07
CA ASP A 305 -3.29 -14.00 -13.78
C ASP A 305 -4.47 -13.57 -12.87
N LEU A 306 -4.92 -12.30 -12.97
CA LEU A 306 -6.11 -11.79 -12.27
C LEU A 306 -7.40 -12.38 -12.86
N ASP A 307 -7.50 -12.43 -14.19
CA ASP A 307 -8.66 -12.96 -14.91
C ASP A 307 -8.83 -14.47 -14.63
N ASP A 308 -7.73 -15.23 -14.52
CA ASP A 308 -7.74 -16.65 -14.16
C ASP A 308 -8.23 -16.89 -12.71
N ILE A 309 -7.88 -16.00 -11.78
CA ILE A 309 -8.39 -16.04 -10.40
C ILE A 309 -9.88 -15.69 -10.34
N GLU A 310 -10.33 -14.76 -11.19
CA GLU A 310 -11.75 -14.42 -11.31
C GLU A 310 -12.55 -15.57 -11.97
N ASN A 311 -12.01 -16.27 -12.97
CA ASN A 311 -12.69 -17.37 -13.67
C ASN A 311 -12.69 -18.71 -12.89
N THR A 312 -11.76 -18.91 -11.96
CA THR A 312 -11.81 -20.04 -11.00
C THR A 312 -12.83 -19.85 -9.89
N SER A 313 -13.64 -18.78 -9.93
CA SER A 313 -14.83 -18.61 -9.09
C SER A 313 -16.14 -18.97 -9.81
N THR A 314 -16.09 -19.36 -11.09
CA THR A 314 -17.28 -19.73 -11.88
C THR A 314 -17.54 -21.23 -12.01
N ASN A 315 -16.77 -22.08 -11.33
CA ASN A 315 -17.00 -23.53 -11.25
C ASN A 315 -17.30 -23.96 -9.81
#